data_AF-X1ACJ8-F1
#
_entry.id   AF-X1ACJ8-F1
#
_cell.length_a   1.000
_cell.length_b   1.000
_cell.length_c   1.000
_cell.angle_alpha   90.00
_cell.angle_beta   90.00
_cell.angle_gamma   90.00
#
_symmetry.space_group_name_H-M   'P 1'
#
loop_
_entity.id
_entity.type
_entity.pdbx_description
1 polymer ?
#
loop_
_entity_poly.entity_id
_entity_poly.type
_entity_poly.pdbx_seq_one_letter_code
_entity_poly.pdbx_strand_id
1 'polypeptide(L)' 'MYQDKDRFLIDRDGEELLFSIVGEGENNNLIIHTKDVKHQRLLRSLVMEGWLRARKLD' A
#
# COMPACT_ATOMS: atom_id res chain seq x y z
N MET A 1 14.81 11.20 2.55
CA MET A 1 13.80 10.69 3.49
C MET A 1 12.51 10.60 2.69
N TYR A 2 12.05 9.38 2.37
CA TYR A 2 10.87 9.14 1.51
C TYR A 2 9.66 9.85 2.15
N GLN A 3 9.03 10.78 1.45
CA GLN A 3 7.80 11.39 1.94
C GLN A 3 6.68 10.39 1.65
N ASP A 4 6.05 9.83 2.68
CA ASP A 4 4.94 8.84 2.59
C ASP A 4 3.68 9.37 1.84
N LYS A 5 3.77 10.51 1.15
CA LYS A 5 2.72 11.08 0.28
C LYS A 5 2.50 10.28 -1.00
N ASP A 6 3.45 9.44 -1.36
CA ASP A 6 3.48 8.73 -2.64
C ASP A 6 2.90 7.31 -2.55
N ARG A 7 2.31 6.93 -1.41
CA ARG A 7 1.74 5.60 -1.19
C ARG A 7 0.23 5.67 -0.99
N PHE A 8 -0.49 4.87 -1.76
CA PHE A 8 -1.94 4.72 -1.64
C PHE A 8 -2.28 3.28 -1.28
N LEU A 9 -3.22 3.11 -0.37
CA LEU A 9 -3.62 1.81 0.15
C LEU A 9 -5.13 1.75 0.35
N ILE A 10 -5.74 0.69 -0.15
CA ILE A 10 -7.12 0.29 0.15
C ILE A 10 -7.08 -1.19 0.50
N ASP A 11 -7.51 -1.53 1.71
CA ASP A 11 -7.77 -2.89 2.16
C ASP A 11 -9.26 -2.99 2.51
N ARG A 12 -9.99 -3.88 1.82
CA ARG A 12 -11.42 -4.14 2.06
C ARG A 12 -11.58 -5.39 2.92
N ASP A 13 -11.03 -5.36 4.14
CA ASP A 13 -11.13 -6.42 5.14
C ASP A 13 -10.84 -7.84 4.59
N GLY A 14 -9.85 -7.96 3.69
CA GLY A 14 -9.48 -9.23 3.07
C GLY A 14 -10.32 -9.66 1.86
N GLU A 15 -11.23 -8.82 1.36
CA GLU A 15 -11.89 -9.04 0.06
C GLU A 15 -11.00 -8.59 -1.10
N GLU A 16 -10.32 -7.47 -0.93
CA GLU A 16 -9.57 -6.80 -1.99
C GLU A 16 -8.46 -5.95 -1.38
N LEU A 17 -7.27 -6.08 -1.97
CA LEU A 17 -6.13 -5.22 -1.68
C LEU A 17 -5.77 -4.44 -2.94
N LEU A 18 -5.73 -3.12 -2.80
CA LEU A 18 -5.12 -2.20 -3.75
C LEU A 18 -4.01 -1.44 -3.04
N PHE A 19 -2.79 -1.56 -3.54
CA PHE A 19 -1.63 -0.86 -3.03
C PHE A 19 -0.88 -0.21 -4.19
N SER A 20 -0.52 1.06 -4.06
CA SER A 20 0.20 1.80 -5.08
C SER A 20 1.33 2.61 -4.49
N ILE A 21 2.44 2.67 -5.22
CA ILE A 21 3.60 3.53 -4.96
C ILE A 21 3.83 4.39 -6.20
N VAL A 22 3.83 5.70 -6.02
CA VAL A 22 4.28 6.68 -7.01
C VAL A 22 5.80 6.80 -6.90
N GLY A 23 6.49 6.44 -7.97
CA GLY A 23 7.92 6.61 -8.12
C GLY A 23 8.28 7.98 -8.69
N GLU A 24 9.57 8.29 -8.69
CA GLU A 24 10.07 9.52 -9.31
C GLU A 24 10.05 9.39 -10.85
N GLY A 25 9.67 10.46 -11.55
CA GLY A 25 9.60 10.51 -13.02
C GLY A 25 8.18 10.34 -13.59
N GLU A 26 8.02 10.61 -14.89
CA GLU A 26 6.72 10.50 -15.55
C GLU A 26 6.25 9.04 -15.63
N ASN A 27 4.99 8.80 -15.27
CA ASN A 27 4.30 7.51 -15.36
C ASN A 27 4.99 6.34 -14.63
N ASN A 28 5.80 6.62 -13.62
CA ASN A 28 6.51 5.61 -12.86
C ASN A 28 5.71 5.18 -11.63
N ASN A 29 4.69 4.33 -11.83
CA ASN A 29 3.83 3.85 -10.75
C ASN A 29 3.91 2.33 -10.61
N LEU A 30 4.10 1.84 -9.39
CA LEU A 30 3.88 0.44 -9.06
C LEU A 30 2.47 0.30 -8.49
N ILE A 31 1.67 -0.61 -9.04
CA ILE A 31 0.33 -0.91 -8.57
C ILE A 31 0.20 -2.42 -8.35
N ILE A 32 -0.23 -2.80 -7.16
CA ILE A 32 -0.59 -4.16 -6.80
C ILE A 32 -2.10 -4.18 -6.53
N HIS A 33 -2.83 -4.94 -7.32
CA HIS A 33 -4.26 -5.17 -7.15
C HIS A 33 -4.52 -6.67 -7.06
N THR A 34 -5.13 -7.13 -5.97
CA THR A 34 -5.40 -8.55 -5.79
C THR A 34 -6.60 -8.83 -4.89
N LYS A 35 -7.29 -9.93 -5.19
CA LYS A 35 -8.37 -10.51 -4.37
C LYS A 35 -7.99 -11.89 -3.81
N ASP A 36 -6.76 -12.34 -4.06
CA ASP A 36 -6.28 -13.63 -3.57
C ASP A 36 -5.87 -13.51 -2.10
N VAL A 37 -6.48 -14.34 -1.25
CA VAL A 37 -6.26 -14.35 0.20
C VAL A 37 -4.81 -14.65 0.56
N LYS A 38 -4.07 -15.45 -0.22
CA LYS A 38 -2.66 -15.75 0.02
C LYS A 38 -1.79 -14.52 -0.26
N HIS A 39 -2.07 -13.77 -1.33
CA HIS A 39 -1.36 -12.53 -1.61
C HIS A 39 -1.62 -11.47 -0.54
N GLN A 40 -2.87 -11.32 -0.12
CA GLN A 40 -3.22 -10.40 0.97
C GLN A 40 -2.50 -10.77 2.27
N ARG A 41 -2.45 -12.06 2.63
CA ARG A 41 -1.70 -12.53 3.80
C ARG A 41 -0.20 -12.23 3.69
N LEU A 42 0.40 -12.44 2.52
CA LEU A 42 1.81 -12.16 2.26
C LEU A 42 2.11 -10.66 2.40
N LEU A 43 1.24 -9.80 1.87
CA LEU A 43 1.43 -8.36 1.81
C LEU A 43 0.96 -7.62 3.07
N ARG A 44 0.32 -8.32 4.01
CA ARG A 44 -0.31 -7.73 5.19
C ARG A 44 0.66 -6.90 6.03
N SER A 45 1.90 -7.32 6.19
CA SER A 45 2.92 -6.57 6.94
C SER A 45 3.22 -5.22 6.28
N LEU A 46 3.42 -5.22 4.96
CA LEU A 46 3.67 -4.01 4.18
C LEU A 46 2.50 -3.02 4.24
N VAL A 47 1.27 -3.55 4.15
CA VAL A 47 0.01 -2.80 4.27
C VAL A 47 -0.09 -2.13 5.65
N MET A 48 0.14 -2.90 6.72
CA MET A 48 0.07 -2.40 8.09
C MET A 48 1.14 -1.35 8.38
N GLU A 49 2.36 -1.51 7.86
CA GLU A 49 3.39 -0.47 7.96
C GLU A 49 2.97 0.83 7.27
N GLY A 50 2.39 0.73 6.06
CA GLY A 50 1.86 1.89 5.35
C GLY A 50 0.78 2.61 6.14
N TRP A 51 -0.15 1.86 6.74
CA TRP A 51 -1.22 2.43 7.56
C TRP A 51 -0.70 3.09 8.85
N LEU A 52 0.26 2.44 9.54
CA LEU A 52 0.89 2.99 10.75
C LEU A 52 1.65 4.28 10.45
N ARG A 53 2.35 4.38 9.32
CA ARG A 53 3.05 5.60 8.90
C ARG A 53 2.09 6.73 8.50
N ALA A 54 0.96 6.39 7.90
CA ALA A 54 -0.06 7.36 7.49
C ALA A 54 -0.77 8.01 8.69
N ARG A 55 -0.99 7.24 9.77
CA ARG A 55 -1.39 7.81 11.06
C ARG A 55 -0.16 8.48 11.65
N LYS A 56 0.00 9.79 11.41
CA LYS A 56 0.90 10.62 12.24
C LYS A 56 0.54 10.33 13.71
N LEU A 57 1.35 9.51 14.37
CA LEU A 57 1.37 9.44 15.82
C LEU A 57 2.11 10.70 16.21
N ASP A 58 1.37 11.70 16.66
CA ASP A 58 1.94 12.84 17.39
C ASP A 58 2.70 12.34 18.64
#